data_AF-A0A7J3XUD3-F1
#
_entry.id   AF-A0A7J3XUD3-F1
#
_cell.length_a   1.000
_cell.length_b   1.000
_cell.length_c   1.000
_cell.angle_alpha   90.00
_cell.angle_beta   90.00
_cell.angle_gamma   90.00
#
_symmetry.space_group_name_H-M   'P 1'
#
loop_
_entity.id
_entity.type
_entity.pdbx_description
1 polymer ?
#
loop_
_entity_poly.entity_id
_entity_poly.type
_entity_poly.pdbx_seq_one_letter_code
_entity_poly.pdbx_strand_id
1 'polypeptide(L)' 'MLHRRDLFFSKGYLNSEGRKLVAKLLRLLAVEDPSLFRRVKRLYPEAPEDRWLSTLQEVRDELASRRRA' A
#
# COMPACT_ATOMS: atom_id res chain seq x y z
N MET A 1 12.61 1.36 -12.92
CA MET A 1 12.10 0.02 -13.36
C MET A 1 11.93 -0.88 -12.14
N LEU A 2 10.68 -1.23 -11.79
CA LEU A 2 10.34 -2.08 -10.64
C LEU A 2 10.48 -3.57 -11.03
N HIS A 3 11.67 -4.16 -10.89
CA HIS A 3 11.98 -5.57 -11.19
C HIS A 3 11.37 -6.58 -10.16
N ARG A 4 10.33 -6.20 -9.42
CA ARG A 4 9.83 -6.97 -8.26
C ARG A 4 8.30 -6.98 -8.13
N ARG A 5 7.55 -6.69 -9.20
CA ARG A 5 6.06 -6.66 -9.14
C ARG A 5 5.48 -8.04 -8.85
N ASP A 6 5.99 -9.04 -9.53
CA ASP A 6 5.53 -10.43 -9.51
C ASP A 6 5.71 -11.08 -8.13
N LEU A 7 6.55 -10.50 -7.26
CA LEU A 7 6.74 -10.95 -5.88
C LEU A 7 5.50 -10.70 -5.01
N PHE A 8 4.73 -9.65 -5.29
CA PHE A 8 3.59 -9.25 -4.44
C PHE A 8 2.25 -9.32 -5.16
N PHE A 9 2.26 -9.37 -6.49
CA PHE A 9 1.05 -9.44 -7.30
C PHE A 9 1.01 -10.73 -8.12
N SER A 10 -0.21 -11.24 -8.33
CA SER A 10 -0.50 -12.38 -9.18
C SER A 10 -1.89 -12.18 -9.79
N LYS A 11 -2.01 -12.37 -11.11
CA LYS A 11 -3.26 -12.16 -11.86
C LYS A 11 -3.86 -10.75 -11.67
N GLY A 12 -3.03 -9.73 -11.47
CA GLY A 12 -3.47 -8.35 -11.28
C GLY A 12 -4.01 -8.01 -9.89
N TYR A 13 -3.79 -8.86 -8.89
CA TYR A 13 -4.18 -8.63 -7.48
C TYR A 13 -3.04 -9.00 -6.54
N LEU A 14 -3.10 -8.57 -5.27
CA LEU A 14 -2.14 -9.00 -4.26
C LEU A 14 -2.15 -10.52 -4.12
N ASN A 15 -0.99 -11.14 -4.21
CA ASN A 15 -0.79 -12.54 -3.85
C ASN A 15 -0.74 -12.71 -2.32
N SER A 16 -0.54 -13.94 -1.85
CA SER A 16 -0.51 -14.24 -0.40
C SER A 16 0.57 -13.45 0.35
N GLU A 17 1.76 -13.27 -0.25
CA GLU A 17 2.86 -12.51 0.35
C GLU A 17 2.58 -11.00 0.34
N GLY A 18 2.01 -10.49 -0.75
CA GLY A 18 1.54 -9.11 -0.85
C GLY A 18 0.50 -8.79 0.24
N ARG A 19 -0.48 -9.67 0.45
CA ARG A 19 -1.49 -9.50 1.52
C ARG A 19 -0.88 -9.54 2.92
N LYS A 20 0.10 -10.41 3.18
CA LYS A 20 0.82 -10.46 4.47
C LYS A 20 1.60 -9.17 4.72
N LEU A 21 2.29 -8.66 3.70
CA LEU A 21 3.05 -7.41 3.80
C LEU A 21 2.14 -6.21 4.06
N VAL A 22 1.05 -6.08 3.29
CA VAL A 22 0.08 -5.00 3.48
C VAL A 22 -0.60 -5.08 4.84
N ALA A 23 -0.91 -6.29 5.34
CA ALA A 23 -1.46 -6.44 6.69
C ALA A 23 -0.50 -5.89 7.77
N LYS A 24 0.82 -6.07 7.61
CA LYS A 24 1.83 -5.47 8.51
C LYS A 24 1.87 -3.94 8.36
N LEU A 25 1.83 -3.43 7.13
CA LEU A 25 1.76 -1.98 6.87
C LEU A 25 0.55 -1.34 7.54
N LEU A 26 -0.63 -1.95 7.41
CA LEU A 26 -1.86 -1.44 8.02
C LEU A 26 -1.77 -1.35 9.54
N ARG A 27 -1.10 -2.30 10.20
CA ARG A 27 -0.87 -2.24 11.65
C ARG A 27 0.01 -1.06 12.05
N LEU A 28 1.06 -0.79 11.28
CA LEU A 28 1.92 0.37 11.52
C LEU A 28 1.16 1.69 11.32
N LEU A 29 0.44 1.81 10.20
CA LEU A 29 -0.36 3.01 9.91
C LEU A 29 -1.47 3.24 10.94
N ALA A 30 -2.07 2.19 11.49
CA ALA A 30 -3.10 2.34 12.52
C ALA A 30 -2.61 3.08 13.77
N VAL A 31 -1.32 2.97 14.09
CA VAL A 31 -0.68 3.64 15.24
C VAL A 31 -0.18 5.03 14.84
N GLU A 32 0.53 5.13 13.73
CA GLU A 32 1.28 6.34 13.36
C GLU A 32 0.43 7.38 12.61
N ASP A 33 -0.48 6.92 11.74
CA ASP A 33 -1.27 7.81 10.88
C ASP A 33 -2.64 7.21 10.51
N PRO A 34 -3.68 7.49 11.33
CA PRO A 34 -5.04 7.00 11.10
C PRO A 34 -5.65 7.44 9.75
N SER A 35 -5.18 8.55 9.17
CA SER A 35 -5.67 9.03 7.86
C SER A 35 -5.17 8.12 6.75
N LEU A 36 -3.85 7.88 6.71
CA LEU A 36 -3.23 6.98 5.74
C LEU A 36 -3.70 5.54 5.94
N PHE A 37 -3.89 5.10 7.19
CA PHE A 37 -4.49 3.81 7.50
C PHE A 37 -5.84 3.63 6.79
N ARG A 38 -6.78 4.57 6.98
CA ARG A 38 -8.11 4.49 6.36
C ARG A 38 -8.04 4.44 4.84
N ARG A 39 -7.12 5.20 4.23
CA ARG A 39 -6.93 5.22 2.78
C ARG A 39 -6.45 3.85 2.28
N VAL A 40 -5.38 3.31 2.84
CA VAL A 40 -4.83 2.00 2.44
C VAL A 40 -5.81 0.86 2.78
N LYS A 41 -6.50 0.92 3.93
CA LYS A 41 -7.42 -0.12 4.39
C LYS A 41 -8.58 -0.37 3.44
N ARG A 42 -9.03 0.66 2.71
CA ARG A 42 -10.12 0.56 1.71
C ARG A 42 -9.79 -0.38 0.54
N LEU A 43 -8.51 -0.59 0.26
CA LEU A 43 -8.08 -1.49 -0.80
C LEU A 43 -7.92 -2.94 -0.32
N TYR A 44 -7.86 -3.17 0.99
CA TYR A 44 -7.56 -4.48 1.58
C TYR A 44 -8.83 -5.29 1.91
N PRO A 45 -8.89 -6.59 1.57
CA PRO A 45 -7.79 -7.42 1.07
C PRO A 45 -7.65 -7.46 -0.45
N GLU A 46 -8.63 -6.92 -1.17
CA GLU A 46 -8.77 -7.12 -2.60
C GLU A 46 -9.05 -5.80 -3.32
N ALA A 47 -8.08 -5.42 -4.15
CA ALA A 47 -8.20 -4.34 -5.11
C ALA A 47 -7.26 -4.65 -6.30
N PRO A 48 -7.56 -4.14 -7.50
CA PRO A 48 -6.67 -4.29 -8.65
C PRO A 48 -5.29 -3.69 -8.40
N GLU A 49 -4.25 -4.29 -9.00
CA GLU A 49 -2.86 -3.87 -8.88
C GLU A 49 -2.66 -2.38 -9.17
N ASP A 50 -3.27 -1.85 -10.24
CA ASP A 50 -3.15 -0.44 -10.58
C ASP A 50 -3.66 0.49 -9.48
N ARG A 51 -4.74 0.09 -8.77
CA ARG A 51 -5.28 0.86 -7.64
C ARG A 51 -4.34 0.80 -6.43
N TRP A 52 -3.70 -0.34 -6.20
CA TRP A 52 -2.65 -0.46 -5.18
C TRP A 52 -1.47 0.45 -5.49
N LEU A 53 -0.96 0.40 -6.71
CA LEU A 53 0.19 1.19 -7.14
C LEU A 53 -0.12 2.68 -7.04
N SER A 54 -1.29 3.14 -7.51
CA SER A 54 -1.68 4.54 -7.43
C SER A 54 -1.82 5.01 -5.98
N THR A 55 -2.48 4.23 -5.13
CA THR A 55 -2.70 4.60 -3.72
C THR A 55 -1.39 4.60 -2.93
N LEU A 56 -0.50 3.63 -3.12
CA LEU A 56 0.80 3.59 -2.46
C LEU A 56 1.70 4.74 -2.93
N GLN A 57 1.59 5.13 -4.20
CA GLN A 57 2.28 6.28 -4.78
C GLN A 57 1.81 7.59 -4.12
N GLU A 58 0.49 7.80 -4.00
CA GLU A 58 -0.09 8.95 -3.28
C GLU A 58 0.34 8.99 -1.80
N VAL A 59 0.31 7.85 -1.11
CA VAL A 59 0.75 7.74 0.30
C VAL A 59 2.23 8.11 0.43
N ARG A 60 3.09 7.64 -0.47
CA ARG A 60 4.51 7.98 -0.48
C ARG A 60 4.71 9.48 -0.67
N ASP A 61 4.02 10.09 -1.63
CA ASP A 61 4.18 11.51 -1.93
C ASP A 61 3.68 12.40 -0.79
N GLU A 62 2.59 12.01 -0.12
CA GLU A 62 2.09 12.68 1.08
C GLU A 62 3.06 12.58 2.25
N LEU A 63 3.67 11.41 2.49
CA LEU A 63 4.70 11.26 3.52
C LEU A 63 5.96 12.08 3.18
N ALA A 64 6.35 12.12 1.90
CA ALA A 64 7.50 12.87 1.45
C ALA A 64 7.30 14.39 1.57
N SER A 65 6.09 14.89 1.30
CA SER A 65 5.77 16.32 1.45
C SER A 65 5.82 16.77 2.90
N ARG A 66 5.27 15.96 3.83
CA ARG A 66 5.33 16.24 5.27
C ARG A 66 6.75 16.28 5.83
N ARG A 67 7.67 15.46 5.28
CA ARG A 67 9.08 15.46 5.70
C ARG A 67 9.84 16.72 5.27
N ARG A 68 9.37 17.41 4.23
CA ARG A 68 10.00 18.64 3.70
C ARG A 68 9.45 19.91 4.34
N ALA A 69 8.30 19.83 5.00
CA ALA A 69 7.69 20.90 5.78
C ALA A 69 8.29 20.95 7.18
#